data_AF-A0A819LZE9-F1
#
_entry.id   AF-A0A819LZE9-F1
#
_cell.length_a   1.000
_cell.length_b   1.000
_cell.length_c   1.000
_cell.angle_alpha   90.00
_cell.angle_beta   90.00
_cell.angle_gamma   90.00
#
_symmetry.space_group_name_H-M   'P 1'
#
loop_
_entity.id
_entity.type
_entity.pdbx_description
1 polymer ?
#
loop_
_entity_poly.entity_id
_entity_poly.type
_entity_poly.pdbx_seq_one_letter_code
_entity_poly.pdbx_strand_id
1 'polypeptide(L)'
;MFEKFKYKIIENPCPSKALWWRAFGFPARLNEDNQWERIEGFISCTKCMKTHIYNKLSGTKHFKEHADKCFPLSETSEAASSSSSSSTQVTLNQIGFTKSRKFNEKDIKKIKDLSVEWVCGGIRPFSILDDSGFRRLAQECVRLGANCGAFDVYELLRGEKTISRHVTSFAAICREQIKELLSNPFKFILFQKNISFKNAKL
;
A
#
# COMPACT_ATOMS: atom_id res chain seq x y z
N MET A 1 1.32 -34.05 -16.87
CA MET A 1 2.67 -33.90 -16.28
C MET A 1 2.91 -32.40 -16.18
N PHE A 2 2.94 -31.82 -14.99
CA PHE A 2 3.13 -30.36 -14.84
C PHE A 2 4.57 -30.02 -15.17
N GLU A 3 4.79 -29.26 -16.24
CA GLU A 3 6.12 -28.70 -16.51
C GLU A 3 6.54 -27.84 -15.32
N LYS A 4 7.73 -28.14 -14.77
CA LYS A 4 8.29 -27.34 -13.68
C LYS A 4 8.66 -25.97 -14.24
N PHE A 5 7.95 -24.94 -13.80
CA PHE A 5 8.31 -23.56 -14.09
C PHE A 5 9.76 -23.28 -13.67
N LYS A 6 10.55 -22.70 -14.59
CA LYS A 6 11.94 -22.29 -14.34
C LYS A 6 11.96 -20.82 -13.93
N TYR A 7 12.61 -20.53 -12.80
CA TYR A 7 12.78 -19.17 -12.27
C TYR A 7 14.25 -18.83 -12.13
N LYS A 8 14.59 -17.54 -12.29
CA LYS A 8 15.91 -17.00 -11.97
C LYS A 8 15.80 -15.58 -11.42
N ILE A 9 16.88 -15.08 -10.82
CA ILE A 9 17.00 -13.67 -10.43
C ILE A 9 17.85 -12.95 -11.49
N ILE A 10 17.30 -11.87 -12.05
CA ILE A 10 18.02 -10.96 -12.94
C ILE A 10 18.65 -9.86 -12.10
N GLU A 11 19.95 -9.62 -12.26
CA GLU A 11 20.64 -8.55 -11.54
C GLU A 11 20.12 -7.17 -11.98
N ASN A 12 20.10 -6.21 -11.05
CA ASN A 12 19.69 -4.86 -11.36
C ASN A 12 20.80 -4.13 -12.15
N PRO A 13 20.59 -3.76 -13.43
CA PRO A 13 21.64 -3.16 -14.27
C PRO A 13 22.03 -1.73 -13.83
N CYS A 14 21.18 -1.07 -13.04
CA CYS A 14 21.45 0.26 -12.49
C CYS A 14 21.24 0.21 -10.98
N PRO A 15 22.22 -0.31 -10.21
CA PRO A 15 22.15 -0.24 -8.76
C PRO A 15 22.12 1.24 -8.39
N SER A 16 21.01 1.65 -7.76
CA SER A 16 20.86 3.00 -7.19
C SER A 16 22.07 3.36 -6.31
N LYS A 17 22.28 4.66 -6.05
CA LYS A 17 23.33 5.17 -5.13
C LYS A 17 23.33 4.45 -3.76
N ALA A 18 22.20 3.87 -3.36
CA ALA A 18 22.10 3.06 -2.15
C ALA A 18 22.72 1.66 -2.33
N LEU A 19 23.83 1.41 -1.62
CA LEU A 19 24.61 0.16 -1.65
C LEU A 19 23.78 -1.10 -1.39
N TRP A 20 22.73 -1.02 -0.58
CA TRP A 20 21.89 -2.18 -0.24
C TRP A 20 21.11 -2.73 -1.43
N TRP A 21 20.93 -1.97 -2.52
CA TRP A 21 20.31 -2.49 -3.75
C TRP A 21 21.14 -3.58 -4.44
N ARG A 22 22.45 -3.67 -4.15
CA ARG A 22 23.31 -4.75 -4.67
C ARG A 22 22.93 -6.13 -4.13
N ALA A 23 22.23 -6.19 -3.00
CA ALA A 23 21.76 -7.44 -2.41
C ALA A 23 20.48 -7.99 -3.05
N PHE A 24 19.88 -7.27 -4.00
CA PHE A 24 18.60 -7.61 -4.60
C PHE A 24 18.65 -7.61 -6.12
N GLY A 25 17.90 -8.53 -6.71
CA GLY A 25 17.61 -8.57 -8.13
C GLY A 25 16.11 -8.72 -8.39
N PHE A 26 15.75 -8.82 -9.67
CA PHE A 26 14.37 -8.96 -10.11
C PHE A 26 14.08 -10.43 -10.41
N PRO A 27 13.08 -11.06 -9.75
CA PRO A 27 12.68 -12.40 -10.12
C PRO A 27 12.16 -12.41 -11.56
N ALA A 28 12.51 -13.45 -12.29
CA ALA A 28 12.10 -13.66 -13.67
C ALA A 28 11.66 -15.10 -13.90
N ARG A 29 10.67 -15.27 -14.77
CA ARG A 29 10.18 -16.55 -15.24
C ARG A 29 10.60 -16.77 -16.69
N LEU A 30 10.83 -18.02 -17.08
CA LEU A 30 11.03 -18.36 -18.48
C LEU A 30 9.67 -18.36 -19.20
N ASN A 31 9.54 -17.61 -20.29
CA ASN A 31 8.33 -17.59 -21.12
C ASN A 31 8.36 -18.73 -22.17
N GLU A 32 7.29 -18.83 -22.96
CA GLU A 32 7.16 -19.82 -24.05
C GLU A 32 8.22 -19.64 -25.17
N ASP A 33 8.69 -18.41 -25.37
CA ASP A 33 9.75 -18.06 -26.33
C ASP A 33 11.17 -18.29 -25.80
N ASN A 34 11.34 -19.00 -24.67
CA ASN A 34 12.61 -19.18 -23.96
C ASN A 34 13.31 -17.87 -23.54
N GLN A 35 12.56 -16.78 -23.39
CA GLN A 35 13.03 -15.50 -22.89
C GLN A 35 12.71 -15.35 -21.39
N TRP A 36 13.57 -14.63 -20.68
CA TRP A 36 13.39 -14.38 -19.25
C TRP A 36 12.57 -13.10 -19.03
N GLU A 37 11.32 -13.28 -18.65
CA GLU A 37 10.39 -12.19 -18.37
C GLU A 37 10.45 -11.82 -16.88
N ARG A 38 10.65 -10.53 -16.59
CA ARG A 38 10.64 -10.01 -15.22
C ARG A 38 9.23 -10.09 -14.62
N ILE A 39 9.16 -10.56 -13.38
CA ILE A 39 7.92 -10.51 -12.59
C ILE A 39 7.84 -9.15 -11.89
N GLU A 40 6.95 -8.28 -12.38
CA GLU A 40 6.76 -6.94 -11.82
C GLU A 40 6.19 -6.96 -10.41
N GLY A 41 6.50 -5.94 -9.63
CA GLY A 41 6.01 -5.81 -8.25
C GLY A 41 6.76 -6.64 -7.22
N PHE A 42 7.83 -7.35 -7.62
CA PHE A 42 8.64 -8.18 -6.73
C PHE A 42 10.14 -7.92 -6.89
N ILE A 43 10.89 -8.17 -5.82
CA ILE A 43 12.36 -8.20 -5.78
C ILE A 43 12.78 -9.41 -4.97
N SER A 44 13.91 -10.02 -5.31
CA SER A 44 14.41 -11.19 -4.61
C SER A 44 15.84 -10.93 -4.12
N CYS A 45 16.14 -11.32 -2.89
CA CYS A 45 17.50 -11.25 -2.37
C CYS A 45 18.37 -12.27 -3.10
N THR A 46 19.52 -11.85 -3.62
CA THR A 46 20.44 -12.73 -4.36
C THR A 46 21.14 -13.76 -3.48
N LYS A 47 21.22 -13.51 -2.16
CA LYS A 47 21.83 -14.43 -1.18
C LYS A 47 20.85 -15.47 -0.66
N CYS A 48 19.77 -15.04 -0.03
CA CYS A 48 18.83 -15.94 0.64
C CYS A 48 17.64 -16.37 -0.23
N MET A 49 17.54 -15.84 -1.46
CA MET A 49 16.47 -16.13 -2.43
C MET A 49 15.06 -15.78 -1.94
N LYS A 50 14.91 -15.05 -0.83
CA LYS A 50 13.61 -14.57 -0.35
C LYS A 50 13.10 -13.48 -1.28
N THR A 51 11.83 -13.60 -1.67
CA THR A 51 11.14 -12.64 -2.54
C THR A 51 10.26 -11.72 -1.70
N HIS A 52 10.31 -10.44 -2.01
CA HIS A 52 9.61 -9.37 -1.31
C HIS A 52 8.77 -8.57 -2.30
N ILE A 53 7.64 -8.02 -1.82
CA ILE A 53 6.76 -7.15 -2.62
C ILE A 53 7.39 -5.76 -2.71
N TYR A 54 7.53 -5.24 -3.92
CA TYR A 54 8.01 -3.90 -4.21
C TYR A 54 6.99 -3.11 -5.00
N ASN A 55 6.32 -2.21 -4.30
CA ASN A 55 5.49 -1.17 -4.87
C ASN A 55 6.15 0.18 -4.63
N LYS A 56 5.99 1.13 -5.57
CA LYS A 56 6.42 2.53 -5.45
C LYS A 56 5.92 3.19 -4.15
N LEU A 57 4.81 2.71 -3.60
CA LEU A 57 4.20 3.22 -2.37
C LEU A 57 4.75 2.58 -1.08
N SER A 58 5.34 1.37 -1.14
CA SER A 58 5.67 0.58 0.06
C SER A 58 6.99 0.97 0.72
N GLY A 59 7.69 1.97 0.20
CA GLY A 59 9.00 2.39 0.67
C GLY A 59 10.06 1.27 0.58
N THR A 60 11.29 1.58 0.98
CA THR A 60 12.43 0.65 0.85
C THR A 60 13.04 0.20 2.18
N LYS A 61 12.43 0.61 3.30
CA LYS A 61 12.94 0.38 4.66
C LYS A 61 13.13 -1.11 4.97
N HIS A 62 12.15 -1.93 4.64
CA HIS A 62 12.19 -3.36 4.93
C HIS A 62 13.23 -4.12 4.09
N PHE A 63 13.53 -3.65 2.86
CA PHE A 63 14.64 -4.20 2.07
C PHE A 63 15.99 -3.85 2.70
N LYS A 64 16.14 -2.60 3.18
CA LYS A 64 17.37 -2.20 3.89
C LYS A 64 17.57 -3.05 5.14
N GLU A 65 16.55 -3.17 5.99
CA GLU A 65 16.62 -4.02 7.20
C GLU A 65 16.92 -5.49 6.87
N HIS A 66 16.41 -6.00 5.75
CA HIS A 66 16.75 -7.33 5.28
C HIS A 66 18.21 -7.41 4.81
N ALA A 67 18.68 -6.44 4.01
CA ALA A 67 20.05 -6.40 3.52
C ALA A 67 21.06 -6.32 4.67
N ASP A 68 20.82 -5.48 5.67
CA ASP A 68 21.70 -5.33 6.83
C ASP A 68 21.83 -6.65 7.63
N LYS A 69 20.78 -7.47 7.66
CA LYS A 69 20.75 -8.78 8.34
C LYS A 69 21.28 -9.93 7.48
N CYS A 70 20.94 -9.94 6.19
CA CYS A 70 21.28 -11.01 5.25
C CYS A 70 22.68 -10.84 4.64
N PHE A 71 23.17 -9.61 4.62
CA PHE A 71 24.48 -9.19 4.15
C PHE A 71 25.03 -8.18 5.18
N PRO A 72 25.48 -8.63 6.37
CA PRO A 72 26.24 -7.76 7.25
C PRO A 72 27.45 -7.27 6.45
N LEU A 73 27.54 -5.94 6.27
CA LEU A 73 28.69 -5.28 5.65
C LEU A 73 29.86 -5.34 6.63
N SER A 74 30.41 -6.53 6.82
CA SER A 74 31.67 -6.74 7.51
C SER A 74 32.70 -7.18 6.48
N GLU A 75 33.86 -6.52 6.52
CA GLU A 75 35.12 -6.86 5.84
C GLU A 75 35.38 -6.17 4.48
N THR A 76 35.65 -4.88 4.56
CA THR A 76 36.95 -4.37 4.07
C THR A 76 37.65 -3.67 5.22
N SER A 77 38.57 -4.39 5.84
CA SER A 77 39.55 -3.92 6.80
C SER A 77 40.56 -2.96 6.14
N GLU A 78 40.91 -1.92 6.92
CA GLU A 78 42.15 -1.12 6.89
C GLU A 78 42.38 -0.17 5.70
N ALA A 79 42.18 1.14 5.94
CA ALA A 79 43.28 2.09 6.16
C ALA A 79 42.78 3.55 6.29
N ALA A 80 43.50 4.29 7.14
CA ALA A 80 43.68 5.74 7.15
C ALA A 80 42.53 6.65 7.65
N SER A 81 42.69 7.05 8.91
CA SER A 81 42.95 8.44 9.31
C SER A 81 42.14 9.54 8.62
N SER A 82 41.30 10.24 9.38
CA SER A 82 41.60 11.61 9.82
C SER A 82 40.36 12.29 10.38
N SER A 83 40.57 12.87 11.55
CA SER A 83 39.74 13.87 12.21
C SER A 83 39.26 14.95 11.25
N SER A 84 37.95 15.12 11.14
CA SER A 84 37.37 16.42 10.84
C SER A 84 36.08 16.60 11.64
N SER A 85 36.18 17.53 12.57
CA SER A 85 35.09 18.17 13.29
C SER A 85 34.14 18.82 12.29
N SER A 86 33.12 18.07 11.86
CA SER A 86 32.00 18.59 11.08
C SER A 86 30.77 18.64 11.96
N SER A 87 30.45 19.85 12.40
CA SER A 87 29.08 20.37 12.48
C SER A 87 28.02 19.34 12.86
N THR A 88 27.69 19.30 14.15
CA THR A 88 26.45 18.70 14.66
C THR A 88 25.25 19.50 14.14
N GLN A 89 24.97 19.41 12.84
CA GLN A 89 23.64 19.70 12.34
C GLN A 89 22.77 18.55 12.81
N VAL A 90 22.09 18.77 13.93
CA VAL A 90 20.89 18.04 14.30
C VAL A 90 19.90 18.27 13.17
N THR A 91 19.96 17.44 12.14
CA THR A 91 18.87 17.34 11.18
C THR A 91 17.67 16.96 12.02
N LEU A 92 16.69 17.86 12.10
CA LEU A 92 15.33 17.60 12.55
C LEU A 92 14.76 16.51 11.63
N ASN A 93 15.24 15.29 11.79
CA ASN A 93 14.73 14.10 11.15
C ASN A 93 13.36 13.85 11.76
N GLN A 94 12.34 14.44 11.14
CA GLN A 94 10.98 13.93 11.11
C GLN A 94 10.52 13.37 12.45
N ILE A 95 10.36 14.27 13.42
CA ILE A 95 9.34 14.10 14.45
C ILE A 95 8.02 13.97 13.68
N GLY A 96 7.55 12.75 13.44
CA GLY A 96 6.24 12.58 12.79
C GLY A 96 5.99 11.29 12.01
N PHE A 97 6.98 10.43 11.76
CA PHE A 97 6.66 9.06 11.35
C PHE A 97 6.20 8.28 12.58
N THR A 98 4.93 8.49 12.91
CA THR A 98 4.13 7.74 13.85
C THR A 98 4.50 6.27 13.78
N LYS A 99 5.25 5.80 14.78
CA LYS A 99 5.28 4.38 15.13
C LYS A 99 3.82 3.93 15.09
N SER A 100 3.48 2.94 14.26
CA SER A 100 2.15 2.35 14.27
C SER A 100 1.84 2.04 15.72
N ARG A 101 0.90 2.79 16.31
CA ARG A 101 0.55 2.61 17.72
C ARG A 101 0.07 1.18 17.82
N LYS A 102 0.79 0.36 18.57
CA LYS A 102 0.32 -1.00 18.86
C LYS A 102 -0.97 -0.84 19.62
N PHE A 103 -2.06 -1.35 19.06
CA PHE A 103 -3.33 -1.40 19.76
C PHE A 103 -3.21 -2.34 20.95
N ASN A 104 -3.90 -2.00 22.05
CA ASN A 104 -4.00 -2.86 23.21
C ASN A 104 -4.73 -4.15 22.82
N GLU A 105 -4.28 -5.31 23.30
CA GLU A 105 -4.90 -6.60 23.03
C GLU A 105 -6.38 -6.63 23.46
N LYS A 106 -6.73 -5.91 24.53
CA LYS A 106 -8.12 -5.77 24.98
C LYS A 106 -9.00 -5.07 23.93
N ASP A 107 -8.50 -4.01 23.31
CA ASP A 107 -9.22 -3.26 22.29
C ASP A 107 -9.37 -4.08 21.00
N ILE A 108 -8.29 -4.79 20.62
CA ILE A 108 -8.32 -5.72 19.48
C ILE A 108 -9.38 -6.79 19.70
N LYS A 109 -9.45 -7.39 20.90
CA LYS A 109 -10.47 -8.38 21.24
C LYS A 109 -11.87 -7.78 21.15
N LYS A 110 -12.09 -6.59 21.72
CA LYS A 110 -13.39 -5.90 21.65
C LYS A 110 -13.86 -5.66 20.22
N ILE A 111 -12.97 -5.22 19.32
CA ILE A 111 -13.29 -5.04 17.90
C ILE A 111 -13.64 -6.37 17.22
N LYS A 112 -12.93 -7.45 17.54
CA LYS A 112 -13.27 -8.79 17.03
C LYS A 112 -14.66 -9.23 17.48
N ASP A 113 -14.98 -9.08 18.76
CA ASP A 113 -16.27 -9.46 19.33
C ASP A 113 -17.42 -8.67 18.68
N LEU A 114 -17.27 -7.34 18.53
CA LEU A 114 -18.22 -6.47 17.82
C LEU A 114 -18.37 -6.85 16.34
N SER A 115 -17.29 -7.27 15.69
CA SER A 115 -17.33 -7.71 14.29
C SER A 115 -18.13 -9.01 14.15
N VAL A 116 -17.95 -9.95 15.08
CA VAL A 116 -18.73 -11.19 15.13
C VAL A 116 -20.22 -10.89 15.38
N GLU A 117 -20.52 -10.03 16.36
CA GLU A 117 -21.89 -9.62 16.66
C GLU A 117 -22.56 -8.96 15.44
N TRP A 118 -21.85 -8.06 14.75
CA TRP A 118 -22.37 -7.41 13.55
C TRP A 118 -22.67 -8.39 12.42
N VAL A 119 -21.75 -9.32 12.18
CA VAL A 119 -21.90 -10.34 11.13
C VAL A 119 -23.03 -11.31 11.45
N CYS A 120 -23.07 -11.84 12.67
CA CYS A 120 -24.10 -12.80 13.11
C CYS A 120 -25.47 -12.14 13.27
N GLY A 121 -25.56 -11.01 13.95
CA GLY A 121 -26.82 -10.30 14.19
C GLY A 121 -27.44 -9.73 12.92
N GLY A 122 -26.61 -9.34 11.95
CA GLY A 122 -27.06 -8.86 10.64
C GLY A 122 -27.15 -9.93 9.55
N ILE A 123 -26.86 -11.20 9.85
CA ILE A 123 -26.76 -12.32 8.90
C ILE A 123 -25.95 -11.90 7.64
N ARG A 124 -24.76 -11.32 7.87
CA ARG A 124 -23.88 -10.82 6.80
C ARG A 124 -22.88 -11.90 6.37
N PRO A 125 -22.40 -11.88 5.12
CA PRO A 125 -21.28 -12.73 4.72
C PRO A 125 -19.97 -12.23 5.35
N PHE A 126 -19.07 -13.14 5.72
CA PHE A 126 -17.76 -12.78 6.30
C PHE A 126 -16.90 -11.90 5.39
N SER A 127 -17.08 -12.01 4.07
CA SER A 127 -16.37 -11.20 3.07
C SER A 127 -16.61 -9.69 3.22
N ILE A 128 -17.67 -9.26 3.94
CA ILE A 128 -17.94 -7.85 4.19
C ILE A 128 -16.81 -7.17 5.01
N LEU A 129 -16.08 -7.94 5.83
CA LEU A 129 -14.95 -7.42 6.61
C LEU A 129 -13.74 -7.08 5.73
N ASP A 130 -13.65 -7.73 4.56
CA ASP A 130 -12.61 -7.48 3.57
C ASP A 130 -13.04 -6.50 2.49
N ASP A 131 -14.28 -6.02 2.52
CA ASP A 131 -14.79 -5.06 1.55
C ASP A 131 -14.02 -3.72 1.64
N SER A 132 -13.49 -3.30 0.49
CA SER A 132 -12.72 -2.06 0.39
C SER A 132 -13.55 -0.80 0.64
N GLY A 133 -14.85 -0.83 0.30
CA GLY A 133 -15.78 0.27 0.55
C GLY A 133 -16.05 0.44 2.04
N PHE A 134 -16.30 -0.67 2.75
CA PHE A 134 -16.47 -0.67 4.20
C PHE A 134 -15.21 -0.16 4.92
N ARG A 135 -14.01 -0.63 4.55
CA ARG A 135 -12.74 -0.16 5.13
C ARG A 135 -12.54 1.34 4.95
N ARG A 136 -12.87 1.87 3.76
CA ARG A 136 -12.80 3.31 3.48
C ARG A 136 -13.78 4.11 4.33
N LEU A 137 -15.01 3.63 4.47
CA LEU A 137 -16.03 4.27 5.33
C LEU A 137 -15.58 4.28 6.80
N ALA A 138 -15.13 3.13 7.33
CA ALA A 138 -14.67 3.02 8.70
C ALA A 138 -13.47 3.95 8.99
N GLN A 139 -12.55 4.08 8.04
CA GLN A 139 -11.41 4.99 8.16
C GLN A 139 -11.84 6.46 8.21
N GLU A 140 -12.86 6.86 7.45
CA GLU A 140 -13.44 8.21 7.53
C GLU A 140 -14.14 8.46 8.88
N CYS A 141 -14.85 7.47 9.43
CA CYS A 141 -15.41 7.57 10.78
C CYS A 141 -14.33 7.78 11.84
N VAL A 142 -13.20 7.08 11.75
CA VAL A 142 -12.04 7.28 12.64
C VAL A 142 -11.46 8.68 12.47
N ARG A 143 -11.33 9.16 11.23
CA ARG A 143 -10.84 10.52 10.94
C ARG A 143 -11.76 11.59 11.53
N LEU A 144 -13.06 11.44 11.36
CA LEU A 144 -14.06 12.32 11.97
C LEU A 144 -13.97 12.30 13.49
N GLY A 145 -13.81 11.13 14.11
CA GLY A 145 -13.62 11.03 15.56
C GLY A 145 -12.34 11.69 16.05
N ALA A 146 -11.25 11.62 15.27
CA ALA A 146 -10.02 12.32 15.59
C ALA A 146 -10.15 13.84 15.48
N ASN A 147 -10.96 14.33 14.53
CA ASN A 147 -11.14 15.77 14.29
C ASN A 147 -12.20 16.43 15.19
N CYS A 148 -13.31 15.72 15.43
CA CYS A 148 -14.49 16.26 16.12
C CYS A 148 -14.66 15.72 17.55
N GLY A 149 -13.85 14.73 17.95
CA GLY A 149 -13.99 14.07 19.26
C GLY A 149 -15.12 13.02 19.25
N ALA A 150 -15.77 12.85 20.40
CA ALA A 150 -16.93 11.98 20.50
C ALA A 150 -18.12 12.59 19.75
N PHE A 151 -18.79 11.78 18.94
CA PHE A 151 -19.97 12.20 18.18
C PHE A 151 -21.03 11.10 18.20
N ASP A 152 -22.28 11.47 17.95
CA ASP A 152 -23.37 10.51 17.81
C ASP A 152 -23.29 9.81 16.44
N VAL A 153 -23.15 8.49 16.47
CA VAL A 153 -23.07 7.65 15.28
C VAL A 153 -24.38 7.66 14.50
N TYR A 154 -25.53 7.82 15.16
CA TYR A 154 -26.84 7.85 14.49
C TYR A 154 -27.08 9.15 13.71
N GLU A 155 -26.48 10.26 14.14
CA GLU A 155 -26.50 11.50 13.36
C GLU A 155 -25.60 11.41 12.13
N LEU A 156 -24.45 10.75 12.28
CA LEU A 156 -23.49 10.55 11.19
C LEU A 156 -24.04 9.58 10.13
N LEU A 157 -24.52 8.41 10.55
CA LEU A 157 -25.02 7.37 9.65
C LEU A 157 -26.46 7.66 9.26
N ARG A 158 -26.65 8.21 8.07
CA ARG A 158 -27.98 8.52 7.53
C ARG A 158 -28.81 7.25 7.33
N GLY A 159 -30.11 7.36 7.58
CA GLY A 159 -31.04 6.26 7.38
C GLY A 159 -31.12 5.76 5.93
N GLU A 160 -31.61 4.54 5.77
CA GLU A 160 -31.67 3.81 4.49
C GLU A 160 -32.28 4.61 3.34
N LYS A 161 -33.41 5.28 3.57
CA LYS A 161 -34.10 6.08 2.54
C LYS A 161 -33.22 7.20 1.99
N THR A 162 -32.42 7.84 2.85
CA THR A 162 -31.50 8.92 2.45
C THR A 162 -30.36 8.37 1.60
N ILE A 163 -29.77 7.24 2.02
CA ILE A 163 -28.71 6.56 1.26
C ILE A 163 -29.25 6.10 -0.11
N SER A 164 -30.43 5.49 -0.15
CA SER A 164 -31.08 5.03 -1.39
C SER A 164 -31.30 6.17 -2.39
N ARG A 165 -31.80 7.33 -1.93
CA ARG A 165 -31.93 8.54 -2.75
C ARG A 165 -30.57 9.00 -3.29
N HIS A 166 -29.55 9.01 -2.44
CA HIS A 166 -28.20 9.43 -2.84
C HIS A 166 -27.59 8.48 -3.88
N VAL A 167 -27.75 7.16 -3.71
CA VAL A 167 -27.33 6.16 -4.70
C VAL A 167 -28.02 6.38 -6.04
N THR A 168 -29.32 6.66 -6.03
CA THR A 168 -30.08 6.95 -7.26
C THR A 168 -29.56 8.20 -7.96
N SER A 169 -29.32 9.27 -7.20
CA SER A 169 -28.73 10.51 -7.73
C SER A 169 -27.33 10.30 -8.29
N PHE A 170 -26.48 9.55 -7.57
CA PHE A 170 -25.12 9.24 -8.00
C PHE A 170 -25.11 8.38 -9.28
N ALA A 171 -25.99 7.38 -9.35
CA ALA A 171 -26.16 6.56 -10.54
C ALA A 171 -26.63 7.36 -11.76
N ALA A 172 -27.47 8.38 -11.58
CA ALA A 172 -27.84 9.31 -12.65
C ALA A 172 -26.61 10.07 -13.18
N ILE A 173 -25.76 10.59 -12.29
CA ILE A 173 -24.51 11.26 -12.67
C ILE A 173 -23.59 10.31 -13.44
N CYS A 174 -23.39 9.08 -12.97
CA CYS A 174 -22.56 8.09 -13.66
C CYS A 174 -23.12 7.76 -15.06
N ARG A 175 -24.44 7.65 -15.21
CA ARG A 175 -25.07 7.40 -16.53
C ARG A 175 -24.84 8.55 -17.50
N GLU A 176 -24.96 9.80 -17.05
CA GLU A 176 -24.67 10.96 -17.89
C GLU A 176 -23.19 11.01 -18.29
N GLN A 177 -22.27 10.70 -17.37
CA GLN A 177 -20.85 10.58 -17.68
C GLN A 177 -20.58 9.51 -18.73
N ILE A 178 -21.15 8.31 -18.57
CA ILE A 178 -21.01 7.23 -19.56
C ILE A 178 -21.58 7.66 -20.91
N LYS A 179 -22.74 8.32 -20.95
CA LYS A 179 -23.36 8.84 -22.17
C LYS A 179 -22.48 9.87 -22.87
N GLU A 180 -21.86 10.77 -22.12
CA GLU A 180 -20.90 11.75 -22.67
C GLU A 180 -19.68 11.04 -23.28
N LEU A 181 -19.15 10.02 -22.60
CA LEU A 181 -18.02 9.22 -23.08
C LEU A 181 -18.35 8.43 -24.35
N LEU A 182 -19.54 7.83 -24.43
CA LEU A 182 -19.98 7.11 -25.62
C LEU A 182 -20.25 8.05 -26.80
N SER A 183 -20.70 9.28 -26.53
CA SER A 183 -20.96 10.29 -27.56
C SER A 183 -19.66 10.92 -28.09
N ASN A 184 -18.60 10.97 -27.28
CA ASN A 184 -17.29 11.54 -27.64
C ASN A 184 -16.13 10.68 -27.11
N PRO A 185 -15.84 9.52 -27.73
CA PRO A 185 -14.87 8.55 -27.21
C PRO A 185 -13.44 9.09 -27.07
N PHE A 186 -13.05 10.05 -27.91
CA PHE A 186 -11.71 10.66 -27.87
C PHE A 186 -11.49 11.64 -26.71
N LYS A 187 -12.56 12.10 -26.04
CA LYS A 187 -12.46 13.00 -24.87
C LYS A 187 -11.95 12.28 -23.61
N PHE A 188 -12.02 10.93 -23.60
CA PHE A 188 -11.66 10.09 -22.45
C PHE A 188 -10.16 10.14 -22.09
N ILE A 189 -9.28 10.33 -23.08
CA ILE A 189 -7.82 10.37 -22.87
C ILE A 189 -7.41 11.57 -21.99
N LEU A 190 -8.19 12.65 -22.00
CA LEU A 190 -7.93 13.84 -21.17
C LEU A 190 -8.57 13.75 -19.77
N PHE A 191 -9.61 12.94 -19.59
CA PHE A 191 -10.39 12.90 -18.34
C PHE A 191 -9.76 12.04 -17.24
N GLN A 192 -9.05 10.96 -17.60
CA GLN A 192 -8.34 10.12 -16.61
C GLN A 192 -7.27 10.90 -15.82
N LYS A 193 -6.68 11.95 -16.42
CA LYS A 193 -5.73 12.82 -15.71
C LYS A 193 -6.39 13.67 -14.63
N ASN A 194 -7.69 13.97 -14.69
CA ASN A 194 -8.35 14.90 -13.77
C ASN A 194 -9.07 14.26 -12.57
N ILE A 195 -9.51 12.99 -12.66
CA ILE A 195 -10.15 12.30 -11.53
C ILE A 195 -9.13 11.99 -10.41
N SER A 196 -7.85 11.80 -10.75
CA SER A 196 -6.77 11.60 -9.77
C SER A 196 -6.50 12.87 -8.93
N PHE A 197 -6.71 14.07 -9.48
CA PHE A 197 -6.41 15.32 -8.79
C PHE A 197 -7.51 15.82 -7.85
N LYS A 198 -8.78 15.48 -8.09
CA LYS A 198 -9.89 15.98 -7.25
C LYS A 198 -10.09 15.21 -5.93
N ASN A 199 -9.53 14.01 -5.80
CA ASN A 199 -9.55 13.24 -4.54
C ASN A 199 -8.33 13.50 -3.63
N ALA A 200 -7.42 14.40 -4.01
CA ALA A 200 -6.21 14.73 -3.24
C ALA A 200 -6.32 16.06 -2.45
N LYS A 201 -7.49 16.71 -2.44
CA LYS A 201 -7.78 17.90 -1.64
C LYS A 201 -9.05 17.69 -0.80
N LEU A 202 -9.00 16.78 0.16
CA LEU A 202 -9.92 16.68 1.32
C LEU A 202 -9.21 15.97 2.47
#